data_AF-M2Q545-F1
#
_entry.id   AF-M2Q545-F1
#
_cell.length_a   1.000
_cell.length_b   1.000
_cell.length_c   1.000
_cell.angle_alpha   90.00
_cell.angle_beta   90.00
_cell.angle_gamma   90.00
#
_symmetry.space_group_name_H-M   'P 1'
#
loop_
_entity.id
_entity.type
_entity.pdbx_description
1 polymer ?
#
loop_
_entity_poly.entity_id
_entity_poly.type
_entity_poly.pdbx_seq_one_letter_code
_entity_poly.pdbx_strand_id
1 'polypeptide(L)'
;MNIKAKITVAAALAIAATTLGAAQATAAPERPSGSVVVGSAGGPLTFPGYDNDPVRFDFAAFGEPGKSSGRFHVNHVTKDGKLVADFEGKVDCVSRAGSLAVLTGVIERADIPGLPITVVGRRVGFSVQDEPRGHDRIGWSWAYGGIEHDVLPCTGPVPFFPTSTGGYVVR
;
A
#
# COMPACT_ATOMS: atom_id res chain seq x y z
N MET A 1 40.65 13.06 84.14
CA MET A 1 40.67 13.88 82.90
C MET A 1 39.95 13.07 81.82
N ASN A 2 38.79 13.58 81.39
CA ASN A 2 37.95 13.22 80.23
C ASN A 2 37.36 11.79 80.16
N ILE A 3 36.12 11.56 80.63
CA ILE A 3 34.77 11.71 80.00
C ILE A 3 34.32 10.36 79.40
N LYS A 4 33.48 9.60 80.15
CA LYS A 4 32.02 9.30 79.93
C LYS A 4 31.73 8.48 78.65
N ALA A 5 30.80 7.53 78.54
CA ALA A 5 29.78 6.87 79.37
C ALA A 5 29.28 5.70 78.48
N LYS A 6 29.22 4.46 78.97
CA LYS A 6 28.00 3.73 79.40
C LYS A 6 26.90 3.55 78.33
N ILE A 7 26.56 2.26 78.11
CA ILE A 7 25.20 1.64 78.18
C ILE A 7 24.60 0.97 76.90
N THR A 8 24.35 -0.34 77.07
CA THR A 8 23.31 -1.30 76.56
C THR A 8 23.13 -1.69 75.09
N VAL A 9 23.35 -2.99 74.85
CA VAL A 9 22.40 -4.06 74.42
C VAL A 9 21.06 -3.62 73.79
N ALA A 10 20.75 -4.09 72.57
CA ALA A 10 19.55 -4.89 72.25
C ALA A 10 19.39 -5.27 70.76
N ALA A 11 18.95 -6.52 70.59
CA ALA A 11 18.36 -7.28 69.49
C ALA A 11 17.85 -6.61 68.17
N ALA A 12 18.25 -7.27 67.07
CA ALA A 12 17.49 -7.78 65.92
C ALA A 12 16.39 -6.94 65.24
N LEU A 13 16.56 -6.73 63.93
CA LEU A 13 15.47 -6.78 62.93
C LEU A 13 16.03 -7.23 61.57
N ALA A 14 15.57 -8.39 61.09
CA ALA A 14 15.84 -8.90 59.75
C ALA A 14 14.95 -8.16 58.74
N ILE A 15 15.56 -7.58 57.70
CA ILE A 15 14.84 -6.93 56.61
C ILE A 15 14.82 -7.90 55.43
N ALA A 16 13.62 -8.42 55.13
CA ALA A 16 13.35 -9.18 53.93
C ALA A 16 13.32 -8.21 52.72
N ALA A 17 14.29 -8.35 51.81
CA ALA A 17 14.29 -7.62 50.55
C ALA A 17 13.50 -8.41 49.50
N THR A 18 12.26 -8.02 49.26
CA THR A 18 11.46 -8.47 48.12
C THR A 18 11.89 -7.71 46.86
N THR A 19 12.69 -8.33 46.01
CA THR A 19 12.98 -7.81 44.67
C THR A 19 11.80 -8.09 43.74
N LEU A 20 10.87 -7.14 43.63
CA LEU A 20 9.88 -7.11 42.55
C LEU A 20 10.61 -6.76 41.25
N GLY A 21 10.96 -7.78 40.47
CA GLY A 21 11.41 -7.61 39.09
C GLY A 21 10.26 -7.08 38.24
N ALA A 22 10.24 -5.78 37.99
CA ALA A 22 9.41 -5.20 36.95
C ALA A 22 9.94 -5.70 35.60
N ALA A 23 9.26 -6.68 35.01
CA ALA A 23 9.48 -7.05 33.62
C ALA A 23 9.17 -5.83 32.76
N GLN A 24 10.20 -5.16 32.25
CA GLN A 24 10.05 -4.14 31.22
C GLN A 24 9.54 -4.86 29.98
N ALA A 25 8.24 -4.70 29.70
CA ALA A 25 7.68 -5.09 28.42
C ALA A 25 8.37 -4.25 27.34
N THR A 26 9.29 -4.87 26.60
CA THR A 26 9.82 -4.31 25.36
C THR A 26 8.63 -4.04 24.45
N ALA A 27 8.35 -2.76 24.18
CA ALA A 27 7.36 -2.36 23.19
C ALA A 27 7.68 -3.08 21.88
N ALA A 28 6.72 -3.84 21.36
CA ALA A 28 6.84 -4.43 20.04
C ALA A 28 7.12 -3.30 19.03
N PRO A 29 8.00 -3.51 18.04
CA PRO A 29 8.24 -2.50 17.01
C PRO A 29 6.89 -2.07 16.42
N GLU A 30 6.63 -0.77 16.43
CA GLU A 30 5.40 -0.19 15.89
C GLU A 30 5.29 -0.63 14.44
N ARG A 31 4.29 -1.48 14.16
CA ARG A 31 4.02 -1.93 12.80
C ARG A 31 3.86 -0.67 11.94
N PRO A 32 4.48 -0.58 10.74
CA PRO A 32 4.32 0.59 9.89
C PRO A 32 2.84 0.97 9.81
N SER A 33 2.49 2.09 10.42
CA SER A 33 1.14 2.64 10.38
C SER A 33 0.93 3.18 8.97
N GLY A 34 -0.09 2.70 8.27
CA GLY A 34 -0.27 3.06 6.88
C GLY A 34 -1.14 2.07 6.14
N SER A 35 -1.83 2.59 5.13
CA SER A 35 -2.36 1.80 4.03
C SER A 35 -1.20 1.20 3.22
N VAL A 36 -1.30 -0.09 2.92
CA VAL A 36 -0.36 -0.81 2.06
C VAL A 36 -1.13 -1.48 0.94
N VAL A 37 -0.66 -1.29 -0.29
CA VAL A 37 -1.10 -2.06 -1.47
C VAL A 37 0.15 -2.56 -2.17
N VAL A 38 0.35 -3.87 -2.15
CA VAL A 38 1.47 -4.51 -2.85
C VAL A 38 0.96 -5.68 -3.67
N GLY A 39 1.53 -5.88 -4.84
CA GLY A 39 1.23 -7.05 -5.65
C GLY A 39 1.15 -6.72 -7.12
N SER A 40 0.75 -7.73 -7.87
CA SER A 40 0.80 -7.72 -9.32
C SER A 40 -0.28 -8.64 -9.83
N ALA A 41 -1.31 -8.07 -10.44
CA ALA A 41 -2.46 -8.82 -10.90
C ALA A 41 -3.02 -8.27 -12.21
N GLY A 42 -3.86 -9.07 -12.85
CA GLY A 42 -4.40 -8.72 -14.15
C GLY A 42 -5.25 -9.83 -14.74
N GLY A 43 -5.50 -9.74 -16.03
CA GLY A 43 -6.31 -10.70 -16.76
C GLY A 43 -6.63 -10.22 -18.18
N PRO A 44 -7.39 -11.01 -18.95
CA PRO A 44 -7.86 -10.60 -20.26
C PRO A 44 -8.92 -9.51 -20.14
N LEU A 45 -8.82 -8.46 -20.95
CA LEU A 45 -9.85 -7.44 -21.10
C LEU A 45 -11.01 -8.00 -21.93
N THR A 46 -12.10 -8.34 -21.25
CA THR A 46 -13.31 -8.94 -21.86
C THR A 46 -14.34 -7.90 -22.31
N PHE A 47 -14.02 -6.60 -22.21
CA PHE A 47 -14.89 -5.53 -22.67
C PHE A 47 -14.89 -5.44 -24.20
N PRO A 48 -15.99 -4.95 -24.81
CA PRO A 48 -16.02 -4.72 -26.26
C PRO A 48 -14.83 -3.87 -26.73
N GLY A 49 -14.15 -4.33 -27.79
CA GLY A 49 -13.03 -3.61 -28.41
C GLY A 49 -11.62 -4.09 -28.01
N TYR A 50 -11.49 -5.03 -27.07
CA TYR A 50 -10.17 -5.45 -26.55
C TYR A 50 -9.75 -6.89 -26.87
N ASP A 51 -10.51 -7.70 -27.63
CA ASP A 51 -10.17 -9.09 -28.01
C ASP A 51 -9.44 -9.96 -26.96
N ASN A 52 -9.80 -9.83 -25.67
CA ASN A 52 -9.13 -10.53 -24.55
C ASN A 52 -7.64 -10.18 -24.38
N ASP A 53 -7.25 -8.99 -24.80
CA ASP A 53 -5.93 -8.41 -24.57
C ASP A 53 -5.55 -8.53 -23.10
N PRO A 54 -4.37 -9.10 -22.78
CA PRO A 54 -3.91 -9.15 -21.40
C PRO A 54 -3.51 -7.76 -20.91
N VAL A 55 -4.00 -7.42 -19.72
CA VAL A 55 -3.56 -6.26 -18.95
C VAL A 55 -3.01 -6.70 -17.61
N ARG A 56 -1.97 -6.01 -17.13
CA ARG A 56 -1.34 -6.22 -15.84
C ARG A 56 -1.08 -4.90 -15.13
N PHE A 57 -1.30 -4.90 -13.83
CA PHE A 57 -1.07 -3.76 -12.96
C PHE A 57 -0.20 -4.21 -11.79
N ASP A 58 0.88 -3.48 -11.57
CA ASP A 58 1.84 -3.69 -10.50
C ASP A 58 1.76 -2.53 -9.52
N PHE A 59 1.66 -2.83 -8.23
CA PHE A 59 1.63 -1.84 -7.17
C PHE A 59 2.63 -2.15 -6.07
N ALA A 60 3.30 -1.10 -5.61
CA ALA A 60 4.02 -1.06 -4.35
C ALA A 60 3.77 0.32 -3.71
N ALA A 61 2.66 0.45 -2.99
CA ALA A 61 2.16 1.70 -2.42
C ALA A 61 2.06 1.60 -0.88
N PHE A 62 2.50 2.64 -0.19
CA PHE A 62 2.59 2.67 1.27
C PHE A 62 2.32 4.06 1.82
N GLY A 63 1.68 4.14 2.98
CA GLY A 63 1.58 5.35 3.79
C GLY A 63 0.14 5.73 4.11
N GLU A 64 -0.07 7.00 4.39
CA GLU A 64 -1.38 7.56 4.73
C GLU A 64 -1.77 8.63 3.70
N PRO A 65 -3.07 8.98 3.58
CA PRO A 65 -3.50 10.11 2.77
C PRO A 65 -2.69 11.38 3.10
N GLY A 66 -2.07 11.99 2.08
CA GLY A 66 -1.20 13.16 2.23
C GLY A 66 0.27 12.87 2.59
N LYS A 67 0.61 11.62 2.95
CA LYS A 67 1.99 11.13 3.19
C LYS A 67 2.16 9.73 2.62
N SER A 68 1.95 9.62 1.31
CA SER A 68 2.07 8.35 0.59
C SER A 68 3.34 8.32 -0.25
N SER A 69 3.79 7.10 -0.54
CA SER A 69 4.92 6.84 -1.41
C SER A 69 4.74 5.51 -2.11
N GLY A 70 5.56 5.26 -3.12
CA GLY A 70 5.52 4.00 -3.84
C GLY A 70 5.55 4.19 -5.34
N ARG A 71 5.31 3.08 -6.04
CA ARG A 71 5.30 3.01 -7.50
C ARG A 71 4.13 2.20 -8.00
N PHE A 72 3.74 2.50 -9.22
CA PHE A 72 2.84 1.68 -10.00
C PHE A 72 3.41 1.45 -11.40
N HIS A 73 3.00 0.36 -12.03
CA HIS A 73 3.29 0.07 -13.43
C HIS A 73 2.08 -0.63 -14.05
N VAL A 74 1.82 -0.32 -15.32
CA VAL A 74 0.71 -0.84 -16.09
C VAL A 74 1.26 -1.31 -17.43
N ASN A 75 0.96 -2.56 -17.77
CA ASN A 75 1.32 -3.14 -19.05
C ASN A 75 0.06 -3.73 -19.69
N HIS A 76 -0.21 -3.31 -20.92
CA HIS A 76 -1.30 -3.78 -21.77
C HIS A 76 -0.69 -4.13 -23.12
N VAL A 77 -0.86 -5.38 -23.51
CA VAL A 77 -0.48 -5.85 -24.84
C VAL A 77 -1.69 -6.45 -25.54
N THR A 78 -1.66 -6.49 -26.87
CA THR A 78 -2.66 -7.21 -27.63
C THR A 78 -2.60 -8.70 -27.31
N LYS A 79 -3.66 -9.44 -27.61
CA LYS A 79 -3.65 -10.92 -27.52
C LYS A 79 -2.46 -11.58 -28.24
N ASP A 80 -1.98 -10.99 -29.33
CA ASP A 80 -0.81 -11.46 -30.09
C ASP A 80 0.54 -10.95 -29.52
N GLY A 81 0.51 -10.24 -28.39
CA GLY A 81 1.69 -9.76 -27.67
C GLY A 81 2.26 -8.42 -28.16
N LYS A 82 1.55 -7.66 -28.99
CA LYS A 82 2.01 -6.32 -29.40
C LYS A 82 1.73 -5.30 -28.32
N LEU A 83 2.67 -4.40 -28.05
CA LEU A 83 2.47 -3.37 -27.06
C LEU A 83 1.29 -2.46 -27.42
N VAL A 84 0.39 -2.23 -26.47
CA VAL A 84 -0.69 -1.22 -26.55
C VAL A 84 -0.36 -0.05 -25.64
N ALA A 85 0.00 -0.32 -24.39
CA ALA A 85 0.44 0.68 -23.44
C ALA A 85 1.35 0.06 -22.37
N ASP A 86 2.49 0.71 -22.11
CA ASP A 86 3.39 0.42 -21.00
C ASP A 86 3.71 1.74 -20.32
N PHE A 87 3.32 1.90 -19.06
CA PHE A 87 3.62 3.11 -18.33
C PHE A 87 3.74 2.86 -16.84
N GLU A 88 4.52 3.72 -16.21
CA GLU A 88 4.79 3.64 -14.78
C GLU A 88 4.95 5.02 -14.19
N GLY A 89 4.75 5.08 -12.88
CA GLY A 89 4.78 6.33 -12.17
C GLY A 89 4.95 6.19 -10.68
N LYS A 90 4.96 7.34 -10.04
CA LYS A 90 5.12 7.48 -8.60
C LYS A 90 3.76 7.63 -7.94
N VAL A 91 3.52 6.82 -6.91
CA VAL A 91 2.34 6.94 -6.07
C VAL A 91 2.44 8.19 -5.22
N ASP A 92 1.38 8.99 -5.23
CA ASP A 92 1.26 10.22 -4.44
C ASP A 92 0.09 10.18 -3.44
N CYS A 93 -0.79 9.19 -3.55
CA CYS A 93 -1.73 8.84 -2.49
C CYS A 93 -1.99 7.32 -2.43
N VAL A 94 -2.14 6.79 -1.22
CA VAL A 94 -2.82 5.53 -0.91
C VAL A 94 -3.73 5.72 0.30
N SER A 95 -4.92 5.14 0.23
CA SER A 95 -5.93 5.14 1.28
C SER A 95 -6.64 3.79 1.31
N ARG A 96 -6.99 3.30 2.49
CA ARG A 96 -7.58 1.96 2.70
C ARG A 96 -8.82 2.03 3.56
N ALA A 97 -9.80 1.18 3.24
CA ALA A 97 -10.95 0.87 4.07
C ALA A 97 -11.22 -0.64 4.02
N GLY A 98 -10.90 -1.36 5.10
CA GLY A 98 -10.94 -2.83 5.07
C GLY A 98 -10.01 -3.36 3.98
N SER A 99 -10.43 -4.34 3.19
CA SER A 99 -9.65 -4.89 2.07
C SER A 99 -9.73 -4.07 0.77
N LEU A 100 -10.44 -2.94 0.77
CA LEU A 100 -10.44 -1.98 -0.33
C LEU A 100 -9.35 -0.93 -0.12
N ALA A 101 -8.64 -0.57 -1.18
CA ALA A 101 -7.78 0.60 -1.22
C ALA A 101 -8.00 1.42 -2.48
N VAL A 102 -7.75 2.71 -2.37
CA VAL A 102 -7.62 3.65 -3.49
C VAL A 102 -6.18 4.14 -3.48
N LEU A 103 -5.57 4.20 -4.66
CA LEU A 103 -4.29 4.87 -4.82
C LEU A 103 -4.28 5.76 -6.07
N THR A 104 -3.50 6.83 -6.02
CA THR A 104 -3.23 7.68 -7.18
C THR A 104 -1.74 7.80 -7.39
N GLY A 105 -1.34 8.05 -8.63
CA GLY A 105 0.04 8.33 -8.94
C GLY A 105 0.20 9.10 -10.23
N VAL A 106 1.36 9.77 -10.35
CA VAL A 106 1.73 10.57 -11.50
C VAL A 106 2.62 9.73 -12.41
N ILE A 107 2.26 9.63 -13.69
CA ILE A 107 3.01 8.90 -14.70
C ILE A 107 4.37 9.60 -14.94
N GLU A 108 5.45 8.85 -14.87
CA GLU A 108 6.82 9.34 -15.07
C GLU A 108 7.43 8.86 -16.40
N ARG A 109 7.04 7.66 -16.84
CA ARG A 109 7.45 7.06 -18.12
C ARG A 109 6.25 6.40 -18.80
N ALA A 110 6.19 6.50 -20.12
CA ALA A 110 5.15 5.86 -20.92
C ALA A 110 5.66 5.54 -22.33
N ASP A 111 5.28 4.37 -22.83
CA ASP A 111 5.38 3.91 -24.22
C ASP A 111 3.98 3.45 -24.67
N ILE A 112 3.38 4.21 -25.57
CA ILE A 112 2.01 3.99 -26.07
C ILE A 112 2.05 4.12 -27.60
N PRO A 113 2.41 3.05 -28.32
CA PRO A 113 2.58 3.11 -29.77
C PRO A 113 1.24 3.41 -30.45
N GLY A 114 1.30 4.24 -31.50
CA GLY A 114 0.15 4.53 -32.36
C GLY A 114 -0.85 5.56 -31.81
N LEU A 115 -0.61 6.12 -30.62
CA LEU A 115 -1.40 7.24 -30.09
C LEU A 115 -0.52 8.49 -29.91
N PRO A 116 -0.80 9.61 -30.61
CA PRO A 116 -0.02 10.85 -30.48
C PRO A 116 -0.43 11.63 -29.23
N ILE A 117 -0.40 10.99 -28.06
CA ILE A 117 -0.75 11.57 -26.76
C ILE A 117 0.45 11.56 -25.83
N THR A 118 0.58 12.60 -24.99
CA THR A 118 1.57 12.64 -23.91
C THR A 118 0.85 12.47 -22.58
N VAL A 119 1.10 11.34 -21.93
CA VAL A 119 0.50 11.01 -20.62
C VAL A 119 1.48 11.16 -19.46
N VAL A 120 2.77 11.37 -19.73
CA VAL A 120 3.76 11.69 -18.69
C VAL A 120 3.36 12.98 -17.99
N GLY A 121 3.41 12.97 -16.66
CA GLY A 121 2.95 14.06 -15.79
C GLY A 121 1.47 14.00 -15.43
N ARG A 122 0.67 13.12 -16.06
CA ARG A 122 -0.74 12.92 -15.70
C ARG A 122 -0.88 12.08 -14.44
N ARG A 123 -1.86 12.43 -13.62
CA ARG A 123 -2.27 11.65 -12.45
C ARG A 123 -3.40 10.71 -12.81
N VAL A 124 -3.16 9.43 -12.56
CA VAL A 124 -4.15 8.37 -12.71
C VAL A 124 -4.57 7.82 -11.34
N GLY A 125 -5.78 7.29 -11.28
CA GLY A 125 -6.36 6.73 -10.07
C GLY A 125 -6.71 5.26 -10.24
N PHE A 126 -6.50 4.50 -9.17
CA PHE A 126 -6.81 3.08 -9.10
C PHE A 126 -7.60 2.78 -7.82
N SER A 127 -8.43 1.75 -7.89
CA SER A 127 -9.03 1.11 -6.72
C SER A 127 -8.72 -0.37 -6.76
N VAL A 128 -8.31 -0.94 -5.65
CA VAL A 128 -7.94 -2.36 -5.50
C VAL A 128 -8.75 -2.97 -4.35
N GLN A 129 -9.43 -4.07 -4.64
CA GLN A 129 -10.17 -4.86 -3.66
C GLN A 129 -9.46 -6.21 -3.51
N ASP A 130 -8.82 -6.43 -2.36
CA ASP A 130 -8.24 -7.71 -1.97
C ASP A 130 -9.37 -8.67 -1.54
N GLU A 131 -9.45 -9.82 -2.21
CA GLU A 131 -10.44 -10.87 -1.98
C GLU A 131 -9.75 -12.19 -1.60
N PRO A 132 -9.43 -12.44 -0.31
CA PRO A 132 -8.62 -13.58 0.12
C PRO A 132 -9.17 -14.98 -0.22
N ARG A 133 -10.44 -15.07 -0.62
CA ARG A 133 -11.14 -16.31 -0.99
C ARG A 133 -11.62 -16.32 -2.44
N GLY A 134 -11.17 -15.37 -3.24
CA GLY A 134 -11.64 -15.15 -4.60
C GLY A 134 -10.55 -14.54 -5.48
N HIS A 135 -10.98 -13.84 -6.51
CA HIS A 135 -10.10 -13.05 -7.35
C HIS A 135 -10.21 -11.59 -6.95
N ASP A 136 -9.07 -10.94 -6.77
CA ASP A 136 -9.05 -9.51 -6.49
C ASP A 136 -9.71 -8.73 -7.61
N ARG A 137 -10.17 -7.53 -7.28
CA ARG A 137 -10.74 -6.61 -8.27
C ARG A 137 -9.94 -5.34 -8.33
N ILE A 138 -9.88 -4.75 -9.53
CA ILE A 138 -9.23 -3.48 -9.78
C ILE A 138 -10.13 -2.58 -10.62
N GLY A 139 -10.01 -1.27 -10.44
CA GLY A 139 -10.55 -0.26 -11.34
C GLY A 139 -9.49 0.81 -11.59
N TRP A 140 -9.57 1.47 -12.74
CA TRP A 140 -8.63 2.52 -13.14
C TRP A 140 -9.36 3.69 -13.82
N SER A 141 -8.89 4.92 -13.58
CA SER A 141 -9.62 6.15 -13.92
C SER A 141 -9.93 6.33 -15.40
N TRP A 142 -8.99 5.95 -16.27
CA TRP A 142 -9.14 6.15 -17.71
C TRP A 142 -10.12 5.18 -18.37
N ALA A 143 -10.63 4.18 -17.64
CA ALA A 143 -11.77 3.37 -18.10
C ALA A 143 -13.05 4.20 -18.31
N TYR A 144 -13.16 5.35 -17.62
CA TYR A 144 -14.34 6.21 -17.66
C TYR A 144 -14.05 7.61 -18.22
N GLY A 145 -12.89 8.16 -17.89
CA GLY A 145 -12.54 9.55 -18.20
C GLY A 145 -11.45 9.73 -19.26
N GLY A 146 -10.96 8.68 -19.91
CA GLY A 146 -9.76 8.79 -20.73
C GLY A 146 -8.49 9.03 -19.89
N ILE A 147 -7.32 8.84 -20.49
CA ILE A 147 -6.02 8.88 -19.78
C ILE A 147 -5.42 10.30 -19.73
N GLU A 148 -5.96 11.20 -20.54
CA GLU A 148 -5.56 12.60 -20.67
C GLU A 148 -6.11 13.47 -19.53
N HIS A 149 -7.00 12.93 -18.71
CA HIS A 149 -7.67 13.64 -17.62
C HIS A 149 -7.10 13.25 -16.26
N ASP A 150 -6.59 14.25 -15.56
CA ASP A 150 -6.09 14.10 -14.20
C ASP A 150 -7.22 13.79 -13.22
N VAL A 151 -6.96 12.85 -12.31
CA VAL A 151 -7.81 12.66 -11.13
C VAL A 151 -7.33 13.53 -9.96
N LEU A 152 -8.20 13.73 -8.98
CA LEU A 152 -7.79 14.28 -7.68
C LEU A 152 -7.01 13.22 -6.87
N PRO A 153 -6.06 13.61 -6.00
CA PRO A 153 -5.39 12.66 -5.11
C PRO A 153 -6.38 11.82 -4.32
N CYS A 154 -6.05 10.55 -4.11
CA CYS A 154 -6.88 9.60 -3.34
C CYS A 154 -8.28 9.36 -3.94
N THR A 155 -8.45 9.51 -5.25
CA THR A 155 -9.70 9.19 -5.95
C THR A 155 -9.50 8.09 -6.98
N GLY A 156 -10.49 7.21 -7.12
CA GLY A 156 -10.47 6.09 -8.04
C GLY A 156 -11.89 5.59 -8.32
N PRO A 157 -12.13 4.89 -9.43
CA PRO A 157 -13.44 4.33 -9.74
C PRO A 157 -13.77 3.13 -8.84
N VAL A 158 -14.97 2.59 -8.93
CA VAL A 158 -15.27 1.29 -8.34
C VAL A 158 -14.32 0.20 -8.91
N PRO A 159 -13.89 -0.81 -8.13
CA PRO A 159 -13.00 -1.86 -8.63
C PRO A 159 -13.80 -2.84 -9.49
N PHE A 160 -13.99 -2.49 -10.77
CA PHE A 160 -14.95 -3.14 -11.67
C PHE A 160 -14.41 -4.40 -12.38
N PHE A 161 -13.09 -4.50 -12.56
CA PHE A 161 -12.44 -5.57 -13.30
C PHE A 161 -12.01 -6.69 -12.35
N PRO A 162 -12.56 -7.91 -12.47
CA PRO A 162 -12.05 -9.05 -11.75
C PRO A 162 -10.72 -9.49 -12.36
N THR A 163 -9.71 -9.66 -11.52
CA THR A 163 -8.44 -10.25 -11.96
C THR A 163 -8.63 -11.77 -12.18
N SER A 164 -7.76 -12.38 -12.97
CA SER A 164 -7.70 -13.84 -13.14
C SER A 164 -6.29 -14.39 -13.00
N THR A 165 -5.30 -13.51 -12.88
CA THR A 165 -3.89 -13.85 -12.68
C THR A 165 -3.29 -12.94 -11.61
N GLY A 166 -2.40 -13.51 -10.79
CA GLY A 166 -1.74 -12.78 -9.71
C GLY A 166 -2.67 -12.41 -8.57
N GLY A 167 -2.29 -11.38 -7.81
CA GLY A 167 -3.05 -10.87 -6.67
C GLY A 167 -2.35 -9.72 -5.98
N TYR A 168 -3.07 -9.10 -5.05
CA TYR A 168 -2.69 -7.99 -4.21
C TYR A 168 -2.80 -8.39 -2.74
N VAL A 169 -2.02 -7.70 -1.93
CA VAL A 169 -2.21 -7.64 -0.50
C VAL A 169 -2.55 -6.20 -0.17
N VAL A 170 -3.75 -6.02 0.38
CA VAL A 170 -4.20 -4.74 0.93
C VAL A 170 -4.17 -4.89 2.45
N ARG A 171 -3.38 -4.07 3.16
CA ARG A 171 -3.31 -4.11 4.64
C ARG A 171 -3.13 -2.75 5.30
#